data_AF-A0A3E2B3Z5-F1
#
_entry.id   AF-A0A3E2B3Z5-F1
#
_cell.length_a   1.000
_cell.length_b   1.000
_cell.length_c   1.000
_cell.angle_alpha   90.00
_cell.angle_beta   90.00
_cell.angle_gamma   90.00
#
_symmetry.space_group_name_H-M   'P 1'
#
loop_
_entity.id
_entity.type
_entity.pdbx_description
1 polymer ?
#
loop_
_entity_poly.entity_id
_entity_poly.type
_entity_poly.pdbx_seq_one_letter_code
_entity_poly.pdbx_strand_id
1 'polypeptide(L)' 'MKEDNISRLSICPRCGKPYYEPPALSRLDNETLICPDCGTREALDSIGVSPEEQDSIIQTIHRCLRSE' A
#
# COMPACT_ATOMS: atom_id res chain seq x y z
N MET A 1 24.36 -4.13 -4.21
CA MET A 1 23.89 -5.25 -3.38
C MET A 1 22.53 -5.66 -3.90
N LYS A 2 22.27 -6.95 -4.17
CA LYS A 2 20.93 -7.42 -4.57
C LYS A 2 20.25 -7.82 -3.27
N GLU A 3 19.45 -6.93 -2.70
CA GLU A 3 18.71 -7.23 -1.48
C GLU A 3 17.68 -8.32 -1.77
N ASP A 4 17.89 -9.45 -1.10
CA ASP A 4 17.09 -10.65 -1.15
C ASP A 4 15.60 -10.33 -1.00
N ASN A 5 14.85 -10.78 -2.00
CA ASN A 5 13.41 -10.72 -2.13
C ASN A 5 12.77 -11.71 -1.13
N ILE A 6 12.91 -11.46 0.16
CA ILE A 6 12.25 -12.27 1.19
C ILE A 6 10.86 -11.68 1.34
N SER A 7 9.88 -12.26 0.66
CA SER A 7 8.45 -12.02 0.88
C SER A 7 8.06 -12.45 2.30
N ARG A 8 8.49 -11.70 3.31
CA ARG A 8 8.11 -11.91 4.71
C ARG A 8 6.73 -11.29 4.88
N LEU A 9 5.75 -12.14 5.17
CA LEU A 9 4.46 -11.74 5.70
C LEU A 9 4.67 -10.69 6.79
N SER A 10 4.21 -9.47 6.53
CA SER A 10 4.32 -8.33 7.45
C SER A 10 2.93 -7.84 7.80
N ILE A 11 2.72 -7.34 9.01
CA ILE A 11 1.43 -6.80 9.44
C ILE A 11 1.50 -5.28 9.33
N CYS A 12 0.57 -4.68 8.58
CA CYS A 12 0.54 -3.24 8.42
C CYS A 12 0.20 -2.56 9.76
N PRO A 13 1.03 -1.63 10.27
CA PRO A 13 0.74 -0.94 11.52
C PRO A 13 -0.45 0.03 11.42
N ARG A 14 -0.89 0.38 10.20
CA ARG A 14 -2.01 1.31 9.97
C ARG A 14 -3.37 0.62 9.94
N CYS A 15 -3.47 -0.52 9.26
CA CYS A 15 -4.76 -1.21 9.04
C CYS A 15 -4.81 -2.62 9.67
N GLY A 16 -3.72 -3.11 10.25
CA GLY A 16 -3.63 -4.43 10.89
C GLY A 16 -3.68 -5.61 9.91
N LYS A 17 -3.76 -5.38 8.59
CA LYS A 17 -3.82 -6.45 7.60
C LYS A 17 -2.43 -7.01 7.29
N PRO A 18 -2.30 -8.33 7.11
CA PRO A 18 -1.10 -8.91 6.56
C PRO A 18 -0.89 -8.46 5.10
N TYR A 19 0.38 -8.25 4.72
CA TYR A 19 0.79 -8.00 3.34
C TYR A 19 2.09 -8.75 3.02
N TYR A 20 2.27 -9.10 1.76
CA TYR A 20 3.42 -9.86 1.25
C TYR A 20 4.27 -9.05 0.26
N GLU A 21 3.69 -7.98 -0.26
CA GLU A 21 4.31 -7.06 -1.21
C GLU A 21 5.34 -6.16 -0.52
N PRO A 22 6.25 -5.53 -1.29
CA PRO A 22 7.15 -4.53 -0.74
C PRO A 22 6.39 -3.43 0.02
N PRO A 23 6.82 -3.08 1.25
CA PRO A 23 6.14 -2.03 2.02
C PRO A 23 6.26 -0.66 1.34
N ALA A 24 5.24 0.17 1.53
CA ALA A 24 5.27 1.59 1.18
C ALA A 24 5.77 2.42 2.38
N LEU A 25 6.45 3.54 2.12
CA LEU A 25 6.82 4.51 3.14
C LEU A 25 5.62 5.45 3.39
N SER A 26 5.21 5.59 4.65
CA SER A 26 4.13 6.47 5.10
C SER A 26 4.38 7.91 4.68
N ARG A 27 3.36 8.59 4.13
CA ARG A 27 3.44 10.02 3.77
C ARG A 27 3.12 10.95 4.93
N LEU A 28 2.59 10.41 6.03
CA LEU A 28 2.23 11.20 7.19
C LEU A 28 3.44 11.49 8.08
N ASP A 29 4.31 10.50 8.24
CA ASP A 29 5.44 10.54 9.16
C ASP A 29 6.79 10.32 8.44
N ASN A 30 6.79 9.93 7.17
CA ASN A 30 8.00 9.71 6.35
C ASN A 30 9.01 8.68 6.90
N GLU A 31 8.59 7.89 7.89
CA GLU A 31 9.41 6.89 8.59
C GLU A 31 8.75 5.51 8.61
N THR A 32 7.43 5.45 8.82
CA THR A 32 6.70 4.20 9.01
C THR A 32 6.58 3.39 7.71
N LEU A 33 6.96 2.11 7.74
CA LEU A 33 6.69 1.17 6.65
C LEU A 33 5.28 0.57 6.80
N ILE A 34 4.47 0.69 5.75
CA ILE A 34 3.04 0.34 5.73
C ILE A 34 2.73 -0.55 4.51
N CYS A 35 1.54 -1.15 4.47
CA CYS A 35 1.14 -1.92 3.28
C CYS A 35 0.93 -1.01 2.04
N PRO A 36 1.05 -1.56 0.82
CA PRO A 36 0.85 -0.81 -0.41
C PRO A 36 -0.51 -0.10 -0.50
N ASP A 37 -1.56 -0.77 -0.02
CA ASP A 37 -2.92 -0.26 0.06
C ASP A 37 -3.04 1.00 0.92
N CYS A 38 -2.39 1.03 2.09
CA CYS A 38 -2.40 2.20 2.96
C CYS A 38 -1.56 3.32 2.36
N GLY A 39 -0.41 3.01 1.75
CA GLY A 39 0.40 4.02 1.07
C GLY A 39 -0.32 4.65 -0.13
N THR A 40 -1.10 3.86 -0.87
CA THR A 40 -1.94 4.37 -1.97
C THR A 40 -3.03 5.29 -1.43
N ARG A 41 -3.71 4.91 -0.34
CA ARG A 41 -4.69 5.78 0.32
C ARG A 41 -4.07 7.10 0.76
N GLU A 42 -2.92 7.09 1.40
CA GLU A 42 -2.23 8.33 1.83
C GLU A 42 -1.81 9.20 0.64
N ALA A 43 -1.37 8.59 -0.46
CA ALA A 43 -1.02 9.33 -1.68
C ALA A 43 -2.24 10.00 -2.32
N LEU A 44 -3.37 9.29 -2.38
CA LEU A 44 -4.62 9.78 -2.94
C LEU A 44 -5.28 10.83 -2.04
N ASP A 45 -5.21 10.66 -0.72
CA ASP A 45 -5.69 11.64 0.26
C ASP A 45 -4.95 12.97 0.14
N SER A 46 -3.62 12.93 -0.05
CA SER A 46 -2.79 14.13 -0.23
C SER A 46 -3.16 14.97 -1.46
N ILE A 47 -3.85 14.39 -2.44
CA ILE A 47 -4.34 15.11 -3.64
C ILE A 47 -5.86 15.37 -3.59
N GLY A 48 -6.50 15.09 -2.46
CA GLY A 48 -7.92 15.37 -2.23
C GLY A 48 -8.90 14.38 -2.85
N VAL A 49 -8.47 13.14 -3.13
CA VAL A 49 -9.35 12.10 -3.68
C VAL A 49 -10.22 11.52 -2.58
N SER A 50 -11.53 11.50 -2.79
CA SER A 50 -12.51 10.98 -1.83
C SER A 50 -12.30 9.51 -1.49
N PRO A 51 -12.61 9.05 -0.26
CA PRO A 51 -12.40 7.66 0.16
C PRO A 51 -13.07 6.61 -0.75
N GLU A 52 -14.23 6.94 -1.33
CA GLU A 52 -14.97 6.06 -2.25
C GLU A 52 -14.20 5.84 -3.57
N GLU A 53 -13.60 6.91 -4.09
CA GLU A 53 -12.76 6.85 -5.29
C GLU A 53 -11.43 6.14 -4.98
N GLN A 54 -10.87 6.35 -3.79
CA GLN A 54 -9.69 5.61 -3.35
C GLN A 54 -9.91 4.10 -3.38
N ASP A 55 -11.06 3.63 -2.87
CA ASP A 55 -11.37 2.19 -2.87
C ASP A 55 -11.51 1.67 -4.31
N SER A 56 -12.17 2.42 -5.19
CA SER A 56 -12.33 2.08 -6.62
C SER A 56 -11.00 1.99 -7.36
N ILE A 57 -10.08 2.93 -7.09
CA ILE A 57 -8.71 2.93 -7.65
C ILE A 57 -7.94 1.70 -7.16
N ILE A 58 -7.96 1.44 -5.85
CA ILE A 58 -7.27 0.30 -5.24
C ILE A 58 -7.79 -1.04 -5.77
N GLN A 59 -9.11 -1.18 -5.88
CA GLN A 59 -9.73 -2.36 -6.50
C GLN A 59 -9.27 -2.54 -7.96
N THR A 60 -9.14 -1.44 -8.70
CA THR A 60 -8.65 -1.48 -10.08
C THR A 60 -7.19 -1.92 -10.16
N ILE A 61 -6.32 -1.42 -9.28
CA ILE A 61 -4.92 -1.84 -9.17
C ILE A 61 -4.84 -3.36 -8.92
N HIS A 62 -5.57 -3.87 -7.91
CA HIS A 62 -5.61 -5.30 -7.61
C HIS A 62 -6.12 -6.15 -8.78
N ARG A 63 -7.08 -5.65 -9.55
CA ARG A 63 -7.57 -6.33 -10.75
C ARG A 63 -6.50 -6.41 -11.84
N CYS A 64 -5.78 -5.32 -12.09
CA CYS A 64 -4.69 -5.28 -13.06
C CYS A 64 -3.56 -6.24 -12.68
N LEU A 65 -3.09 -6.19 -11.42
CA LEU A 65 -2.01 -7.04 -10.93
C LEU A 65 -2.34 -8.55 -10.94
N ARG A 66 -3.63 -8.92 -10.87
CA ARG A 66 -4.07 -10.33 -10.97
C ARG A 66 -4.22 -10.81 -12.43
N SER A 67 -4.30 -9.89 -13.37
CA SER A 67 -4.52 -10.20 -14.79
C SER A 67 -3.22 -10.41 -15.57
N GLU A 68 -2.08 -10.39 -14.86
CA GLU A 68 -0.72 -10.62 -15.37
C GLU A 68 -0.14 -11.94 -14.86
#